data_AF-A0A937RDH8-F1
#
_entry.id   AF-A0A937RDH8-F1
#
_cell.length_a   1.000
_cell.length_b   1.000
_cell.length_c   1.000
_cell.angle_alpha   90.00
_cell.angle_beta   90.00
_cell.angle_gamma   90.00
#
_symmetry.space_group_name_H-M   'P 1'
#
loop_
_entity.id
_entity.type
_entity.pdbx_description
1 polymer ?
#
loop_
_entity_poly.entity_id
_entity_poly.type
_entity_poly.pdbx_seq_one_letter_code
_entity_poly.pdbx_strand_id
1 'polypeptide(L)'
;MPQPDAHSSGEDDLPPPRTADQRGPAGHGPVEIEVTAGRWRLYPVLDNASEVQFAAELILGRTNKIPGPPRWAIVEPNVLALEEALGWAIPHPAQNALIVAQFDLPLPPPPPSPANPLRDDVLRTFAFRPTRASAVHGLTSQPLTYGRLLAVEHPTRSWDPGPLTVDVFEATTLDTRAAVYRISDTTPGQPPTVLFADFLTAIPDGDTLTTDDAIRHVLLAVLHRAEHNGLTADQLAFLVDHKDLIATALTGPPDHPYPRGTRIAVHDGDPTHTTTGTVLAIVDDPTGPAYLWRPDTANLPGHPWRDHPTWTLRTTPHQTQTTLATTDPTIDGPDAPPVLATGALVATVDDPRFTTGTVLRALHENDASGPAYEIQPHDAPLPPVTLAPDDVIPLRGTAWPTIDTLLAARNTANLPLKPGELLLTLREITIVADNPDGPQLLATRPVPHTASPALDPPDDLVPIPVPTGLAHPASPHQPAGQNTPPATLHQTGDTIHIHDPIHGHLTAPADLFRAAIRLPETQLHALLARRPWLPAPTTDQPLYVTAALAAQHAATDLTGPRVHQPATSPDLANPASALTNDTPATSHAAPPDLPGPAPAWDPGP
;
A
#
# COMPACT_ATOMS: atom_id res chain seq x y z
N MET A 1 61.26 24.67 -39.82
CA MET A 1 62.37 25.35 -39.11
C MET A 1 61.89 26.71 -38.67
N PRO A 2 62.19 27.22 -37.46
CA PRO A 2 62.78 26.59 -36.28
C PRO A 2 61.91 26.75 -34.99
N GLN A 3 62.22 25.92 -33.99
CA GLN A 3 61.96 26.16 -32.56
C GLN A 3 63.00 27.19 -32.04
N PRO A 4 62.79 27.94 -30.94
CA PRO A 4 63.04 27.36 -29.60
C PRO A 4 62.23 27.94 -28.40
N ASP A 5 62.02 27.05 -27.43
CA ASP A 5 62.13 27.12 -25.96
C ASP A 5 62.05 28.46 -25.19
N ALA A 6 61.20 28.51 -24.14
CA ALA A 6 61.62 28.48 -22.74
C ALA A 6 60.47 28.73 -21.73
N HIS A 7 60.34 27.80 -20.77
CA HIS A 7 59.98 27.90 -19.35
C HIS A 7 59.07 29.03 -18.81
N SER A 8 58.00 28.62 -18.12
CA SER A 8 57.86 28.95 -16.68
C SER A 8 56.94 27.95 -15.97
N SER A 9 57.51 27.41 -14.89
CA SER A 9 56.93 26.53 -13.89
C SER A 9 55.84 27.25 -13.08
N GLY A 10 54.79 26.52 -12.71
CA GLY A 10 53.82 26.90 -11.68
C GLY A 10 53.24 25.61 -11.10
N GLU A 11 53.57 25.37 -9.84
CA GLU A 11 53.16 24.23 -9.01
C GLU A 11 51.62 24.12 -8.95
N ASP A 12 51.08 22.97 -9.37
CA ASP A 12 49.76 22.50 -8.95
C ASP A 12 49.96 21.34 -7.97
N ASP A 13 49.59 21.60 -6.73
CA ASP A 13 49.44 20.64 -5.62
C ASP A 13 48.41 19.56 -6.02
N LEU A 14 48.90 18.44 -6.54
CA LEU A 14 48.12 17.21 -6.62
C LEU A 14 48.26 16.46 -5.28
N PRO A 15 47.17 16.15 -4.56
CA PRO A 15 47.25 15.28 -3.40
C PRO A 15 47.76 13.90 -3.85
N PRO A 16 48.55 13.20 -3.02
CA PRO A 16 49.12 11.91 -3.41
C PRO A 16 48.01 10.90 -3.75
N PRO A 17 48.27 9.94 -4.66
CA PRO A 17 47.36 8.83 -4.89
C PRO A 17 47.13 8.13 -3.55
N ARG A 18 45.88 8.11 -3.09
CA ARG A 18 45.50 7.30 -1.93
C ARG A 18 45.88 5.86 -2.25
N THR A 19 46.86 5.37 -1.50
CA THR A 19 47.24 3.97 -1.44
C THR A 19 45.98 3.14 -1.28
N ALA A 20 45.79 2.19 -2.20
CA ALA A 20 44.88 1.08 -2.02
C ALA A 20 45.35 0.30 -0.79
N ASP A 21 44.89 0.70 0.38
CA ASP A 21 45.00 -0.11 1.58
C ASP A 21 44.19 -1.37 1.32
N GLN A 22 44.93 -2.46 1.40
CA GLN A 22 44.51 -3.85 1.37
C GLN A 22 43.28 -4.06 2.26
N ARG A 23 42.08 -3.97 1.69
CA ARG A 23 40.96 -4.78 2.18
C ARG A 23 41.30 -6.22 1.79
N GLY A 24 41.65 -7.03 2.77
CA GLY A 24 41.57 -8.49 2.62
C GLY A 24 40.18 -8.90 2.13
N PRO A 25 39.98 -10.14 1.68
CA PRO A 25 38.64 -10.61 1.32
C PRO A 25 37.71 -10.29 2.49
N ALA A 26 36.70 -9.46 2.24
CA ALA A 26 35.75 -9.03 3.26
C ALA A 26 35.06 -10.29 3.79
N GLY A 27 35.42 -10.74 5.00
CA GLY A 27 34.63 -11.78 5.67
C GLY A 27 33.19 -11.28 5.80
N HIS A 28 32.23 -12.16 5.55
CA HIS A 28 30.82 -11.83 5.71
C HIS A 28 30.57 -11.63 7.21
N GLY A 29 30.53 -10.37 7.64
CA GLY A 29 30.19 -10.01 9.02
C GLY A 29 28.74 -10.37 9.35
N PRO A 30 28.34 -10.32 10.63
CA PRO A 30 26.95 -10.50 11.00
C PRO A 30 26.05 -9.48 10.28
N VAL A 31 24.83 -9.88 9.95
CA VAL A 31 23.82 -8.93 9.46
C VAL A 31 23.33 -8.11 10.64
N GLU A 32 23.36 -6.80 10.50
CA GLU A 32 23.02 -5.87 11.57
C GLU A 32 21.89 -4.93 11.14
N ILE A 33 20.82 -4.85 11.92
CA ILE A 33 19.65 -4.02 11.62
C ILE A 33 19.43 -3.03 12.77
N GLU A 34 19.51 -1.74 12.49
CA GLU A 34 19.30 -0.68 13.48
C GLU A 34 17.82 -0.50 13.82
N VAL A 35 17.51 -0.33 15.10
CA VAL A 35 16.16 -0.04 15.60
C VAL A 35 16.18 1.16 16.53
N THR A 36 15.02 1.68 16.91
CA THR A 36 14.97 2.88 17.77
C THR A 36 15.68 2.67 19.11
N ALA A 37 15.54 1.49 19.71
CA ALA A 37 16.14 1.14 20.99
C ALA A 37 17.61 0.67 20.91
N GLY A 38 18.13 0.36 19.72
CA GLY A 38 19.44 -0.30 19.60
C GLY A 38 19.67 -0.93 18.22
N ARG A 39 20.20 -2.16 18.20
CA ARG A 39 20.52 -2.89 16.98
C ARG A 39 20.32 -4.39 17.17
N TRP A 40 19.74 -5.03 16.18
CA TRP A 40 19.72 -6.50 16.03
C TRP A 40 20.98 -6.97 15.33
N ARG A 41 21.60 -8.03 15.85
CA ARG A 41 22.71 -8.74 15.21
C ARG A 41 22.28 -10.16 14.90
N LEU A 42 22.32 -10.54 13.63
CA LEU A 42 21.92 -11.85 13.12
C LEU A 42 23.16 -12.57 12.58
N TYR A 43 23.36 -13.83 12.95
CA TYR A 43 24.51 -14.61 12.49
C TYR A 43 24.34 -16.12 12.69
N PRO A 44 24.99 -16.96 11.86
CA PRO A 44 25.02 -18.40 12.08
C PRO A 44 25.90 -18.77 13.28
N VAL A 45 25.51 -19.81 14.00
CA VAL A 45 26.23 -20.39 15.16
C VAL A 45 26.29 -21.91 15.04
N LEU A 46 27.21 -22.55 15.75
CA LEU A 46 27.22 -24.00 15.94
C LEU A 46 26.65 -24.35 17.30
N ASP A 47 25.68 -25.26 17.34
CA ASP A 47 25.18 -25.79 18.60
C ASP A 47 26.15 -26.81 19.22
N ASN A 48 25.75 -27.41 20.35
CA ASN A 48 26.57 -28.43 21.03
C ASN A 48 26.71 -29.74 20.21
N ALA A 49 25.83 -29.98 19.24
CA ALA A 49 25.87 -31.11 18.32
C ALA A 49 26.66 -30.80 17.03
N SER A 50 27.23 -29.59 16.91
CA SER A 50 27.87 -29.08 15.68
C SER A 50 26.91 -28.94 14.50
N GLU A 51 25.61 -28.78 14.78
CA GLU A 51 24.62 -28.38 13.79
C GLU A 51 24.60 -26.86 13.68
N VAL A 52 24.46 -26.37 12.44
CA VAL A 52 24.33 -24.95 12.17
C VAL A 52 22.95 -24.49 12.63
N GLN A 53 22.92 -23.43 13.42
CA GLN A 53 21.72 -22.70 13.84
C GLN A 53 21.90 -21.22 13.54
N PHE A 54 20.85 -20.43 13.70
CA PHE A 54 20.86 -18.99 13.46
C PHE A 54 20.49 -18.25 14.74
N ALA A 55 21.34 -17.32 15.14
CA ALA A 55 21.16 -16.54 16.34
C ALA A 55 20.74 -15.09 16.01
N ALA A 56 19.91 -14.51 16.87
CA ALA A 56 19.66 -13.09 16.91
C ALA A 56 19.97 -12.53 18.31
N GLU A 57 20.70 -11.41 18.36
CA GLU A 57 20.98 -10.68 19.59
C GLU A 57 20.47 -9.23 19.47
N LEU A 58 19.80 -8.74 20.52
CA LEU A 58 19.45 -7.33 20.64
C LEU A 58 20.45 -6.62 21.56
N ILE A 59 21.17 -5.65 21.00
CA ILE A 59 22.11 -4.79 21.72
C ILE A 59 21.48 -3.41 21.88
N LEU A 60 21.33 -2.93 23.11
CA LEU A 60 20.75 -1.62 23.39
C LEU A 60 21.79 -0.50 23.26
N GLY A 61 21.35 0.65 22.76
CA GLY A 61 22.18 1.85 22.62
C GLY A 61 22.50 2.19 21.16
N ARG A 62 22.36 3.47 20.81
CA ARG A 62 22.34 3.98 19.43
C ARG A 62 23.70 4.45 18.87
N THR A 63 24.83 4.11 19.48
CA THR A 63 26.11 4.78 19.15
C THR A 63 27.32 3.87 19.13
N ASN A 64 28.28 4.19 18.25
CA ASN A 64 29.64 3.63 18.06
C ASN A 64 30.56 3.64 19.32
N LYS A 65 29.99 3.72 20.53
CA LYS A 65 30.69 3.41 21.77
C LYS A 65 30.52 1.92 22.02
N ILE A 66 31.57 1.31 22.59
CA ILE A 66 31.70 -0.13 22.90
C ILE A 66 30.30 -0.79 23.03
N PRO A 67 29.96 -1.76 22.16
CA PRO A 67 28.65 -2.41 22.19
C PRO A 67 28.37 -2.88 23.62
N GLY A 68 27.21 -2.49 24.16
CA GLY A 68 26.74 -3.03 25.43
C GLY A 68 26.57 -4.54 25.33
N PRO A 69 26.53 -5.28 26.45
CA PRO A 69 26.18 -6.68 26.41
C PRO A 69 24.78 -6.88 25.80
N PRO A 70 24.53 -8.01 25.10
CA PRO A 70 23.21 -8.30 24.57
C PRO A 70 22.19 -8.32 25.71
N ARG A 71 21.02 -7.76 25.45
CA ARG A 71 19.90 -7.65 26.40
C ARG A 71 18.78 -8.62 26.08
N TRP A 72 18.86 -9.25 24.92
CA TRP A 72 18.05 -10.38 24.52
C TRP A 72 18.83 -11.19 23.48
N ALA A 73 18.64 -12.50 23.47
CA ALA A 73 19.23 -13.39 22.50
C ALA A 73 18.32 -14.59 22.29
N ILE A 74 18.26 -15.08 21.05
CA ILE A 74 17.56 -16.31 20.68
C ILE A 74 18.38 -17.07 19.65
N VAL A 75 18.17 -18.38 19.59
CA VAL A 75 18.81 -19.27 18.63
C VAL A 75 17.74 -20.20 18.09
N GLU A 76 17.63 -20.26 16.77
CA GLU A 76 16.64 -21.06 16.06
C GLU A 76 17.31 -21.94 15.00
N PRO A 77 16.74 -23.10 14.67
CA PRO A 77 17.37 -24.09 13.79
C PRO A 77 17.51 -23.59 12.34
N ASN A 78 16.71 -22.62 11.92
CA ASN A 78 16.79 -22.04 10.57
C ASN A 78 16.35 -20.56 10.59
N VAL A 79 16.61 -19.85 9.50
CA VAL A 79 16.31 -18.41 9.39
C VAL A 79 14.81 -18.12 9.47
N LEU A 80 13.94 -19.00 8.98
CA LEU A 80 12.49 -18.81 9.00
C LEU A 80 11.91 -18.96 10.40
N ALA A 81 12.37 -19.97 11.17
CA ALA A 81 12.08 -20.10 12.59
C ALA A 81 12.56 -18.87 13.38
N LEU A 82 13.69 -18.28 12.98
CA LEU A 82 14.17 -17.03 13.54
C LEU A 82 13.22 -15.85 13.23
N GLU A 83 12.67 -15.76 12.01
CA GLU A 83 11.64 -14.75 11.69
C GLU A 83 10.39 -14.89 12.56
N GLU A 84 9.88 -16.11 12.74
CA GLU A 84 8.72 -16.37 13.60
C GLU A 84 8.98 -15.93 15.04
N ALA A 85 10.14 -16.28 15.58
CA ALA A 85 10.47 -15.98 16.96
C ALA A 85 10.70 -14.47 17.20
N LEU A 86 11.21 -13.76 16.18
CA LEU A 86 11.37 -12.31 16.19
C LEU A 86 10.04 -11.57 15.96
N GLY A 87 9.11 -12.18 15.22
CA GLY A 87 7.83 -11.61 14.85
C GLY A 87 7.92 -10.51 13.78
N TRP A 88 9.02 -10.45 13.01
CA TRP A 88 9.21 -9.54 11.89
C TRP A 88 10.06 -10.22 10.80
N ALA A 89 9.86 -9.83 9.54
CA ALA A 89 10.50 -10.47 8.39
C ALA A 89 12.01 -10.14 8.31
N ILE A 90 12.86 -11.12 8.14
CA ILE A 90 14.27 -10.92 7.79
C ILE A 90 14.33 -10.81 6.27
N PRO A 91 14.77 -9.67 5.69
CA PRO A 91 14.68 -9.53 4.24
C PRO A 91 15.48 -10.60 3.48
N HIS A 92 15.01 -11.09 2.34
CA HIS A 92 15.66 -12.15 1.56
C HIS A 92 17.15 -11.90 1.28
N PRO A 93 17.60 -10.68 0.94
CA PRO A 93 19.04 -10.41 0.81
C PRO A 93 19.82 -10.64 2.12
N ALA A 94 19.22 -10.35 3.28
CA ALA A 94 19.78 -10.65 4.59
C ALA A 94 19.75 -12.16 4.90
N GLN A 95 18.66 -12.86 4.57
CA GLN A 95 18.61 -14.32 4.71
C GLN A 95 19.72 -15.00 3.89
N ASN A 96 19.89 -14.59 2.63
CA ASN A 96 20.93 -15.10 1.76
C ASN A 96 22.33 -14.85 2.35
N ALA A 97 22.58 -13.66 2.90
CA ALA A 97 23.84 -13.36 3.58
C ALA A 97 24.07 -14.27 4.80
N LEU A 98 23.05 -14.54 5.61
CA LEU A 98 23.13 -15.47 6.75
C LEU A 98 23.40 -16.91 6.32
N ILE A 99 22.70 -17.38 5.28
CA ILE A 99 22.86 -18.71 4.70
C ILE A 99 24.25 -18.88 4.08
N VAL A 100 24.80 -17.86 3.42
CA VAL A 100 26.17 -17.92 2.89
C VAL A 100 27.20 -17.90 4.02
N ALA A 101 27.01 -17.05 5.02
CA ALA A 101 27.92 -16.94 6.16
C ALA A 101 28.01 -18.24 7.00
N GLN A 102 27.05 -19.16 6.87
CA GLN A 102 27.12 -20.45 7.56
C GLN A 102 28.32 -21.31 7.11
N PHE A 103 28.86 -21.04 5.92
CA PHE A 103 30.02 -21.71 5.37
C PHE A 103 31.35 -21.05 5.77
N ASP A 104 31.30 -19.90 6.45
CA ASP A 104 32.49 -19.19 6.94
C ASP A 104 32.95 -19.80 8.28
N LEU A 105 34.00 -20.61 8.22
CA LEU A 105 34.59 -21.25 9.40
C LEU A 105 35.78 -20.44 9.97
N PRO A 106 35.94 -20.35 11.31
CA PRO A 106 35.09 -20.98 12.33
C PRO A 106 33.83 -20.16 12.64
N LEU A 107 32.70 -20.85 12.81
CA LEU A 107 31.47 -20.25 13.31
C LEU A 107 31.57 -19.94 14.82
N PRO A 108 30.94 -18.84 15.29
CA PRO A 108 30.90 -18.51 16.70
C PRO A 108 30.03 -19.50 17.49
N PRO A 109 30.28 -19.65 18.81
CA PRO A 109 29.39 -20.40 19.69
C PRO A 109 28.03 -19.67 19.85
N PRO A 110 27.00 -20.37 20.34
CA PRO A 110 25.70 -19.77 20.62
C PRO A 110 25.85 -18.64 21.65
N PRO A 111 25.07 -17.55 21.52
CA PRO A 111 25.12 -16.45 22.47
C PRO A 111 24.77 -16.94 23.88
N PRO A 112 25.50 -16.49 24.92
CA PRO A 112 25.14 -16.81 26.29
C PRO A 112 23.81 -16.15 26.65
N SER A 113 23.05 -16.79 27.55
CA SER A 113 21.82 -16.18 28.07
C SER A 113 22.14 -14.82 28.71
N PRO A 114 21.43 -13.74 28.34
CA PRO A 114 21.72 -12.41 28.88
C PRO A 114 21.42 -12.37 30.37
N ALA A 115 22.27 -11.70 31.16
CA ALA A 115 22.16 -11.66 32.62
C ALA A 115 20.90 -10.95 33.14
N ASN A 116 20.28 -10.10 32.31
CA ASN A 116 19.02 -9.40 32.60
C ASN A 116 18.23 -9.28 31.29
N PRO A 117 17.51 -10.35 30.86
CA PRO A 117 16.77 -10.34 29.62
C PRO A 117 15.64 -9.32 29.65
N LEU A 118 15.40 -8.66 28.52
CA LEU A 118 14.12 -8.01 28.28
C LEU A 118 13.01 -9.06 28.24
N ARG A 119 11.78 -8.67 28.63
CA ARG A 119 10.62 -9.53 28.47
C ARG A 119 10.21 -9.59 27.00
N ASP A 120 9.72 -10.73 26.54
CA ASP A 120 9.38 -10.95 25.13
C ASP A 120 8.26 -10.01 24.65
N ASP A 121 7.32 -9.64 25.52
CA ASP A 121 6.25 -8.69 25.20
C ASP A 121 6.78 -7.30 24.82
N VAL A 122 7.91 -6.89 25.41
CA VAL A 122 8.54 -5.59 25.14
C VAL A 122 9.15 -5.55 23.74
N LEU A 123 9.70 -6.67 23.25
CA LEU A 123 10.34 -6.75 21.93
C LEU A 123 9.36 -6.57 20.77
N ARG A 124 8.07 -6.73 21.04
CA ARG A 124 7.00 -6.53 20.07
C ARG A 124 6.60 -5.07 19.88
N THR A 125 7.06 -4.20 20.77
CA THR A 125 6.81 -2.76 20.64
C THR A 125 7.66 -2.14 19.53
N PHE A 126 7.15 -1.06 18.92
CA PHE A 126 7.80 -0.36 17.81
C PHE A 126 9.27 0.02 18.05
N ALA A 127 9.66 0.25 19.31
CA ALA A 127 11.02 0.68 19.62
C ALA A 127 12.09 -0.39 19.32
N PHE A 128 11.72 -1.67 19.35
CA PHE A 128 12.63 -2.81 19.20
C PHE A 128 12.47 -3.52 17.86
N ARG A 129 11.55 -3.08 17.01
CA ARG A 129 11.36 -3.65 15.68
C ARG A 129 12.04 -2.82 14.61
N PRO A 130 12.52 -3.45 13.52
CA PRO A 130 12.90 -2.72 12.33
C PRO A 130 11.76 -1.85 11.82
N THR A 131 12.10 -0.65 11.37
CA THR A 131 11.21 0.24 10.64
C THR A 131 11.71 0.34 9.21
N ARG A 132 10.91 0.91 8.29
CA ARG A 132 11.34 1.11 6.90
C ARG A 132 12.67 1.88 6.77
N ALA A 133 12.90 2.84 7.67
CA ALA A 133 14.12 3.66 7.72
C ALA A 133 15.29 3.02 8.52
N SER A 134 15.11 1.81 9.06
CA SER A 134 16.17 1.10 9.77
C SER A 134 17.35 0.82 8.85
N ALA A 135 18.56 1.24 9.23
CA ALA A 135 19.77 0.94 8.48
C ALA A 135 20.14 -0.54 8.62
N VAL A 136 20.57 -1.16 7.52
CA VAL A 136 21.03 -2.54 7.47
C VAL A 136 22.50 -2.59 7.04
N HIS A 137 23.31 -3.28 7.82
CA HIS A 137 24.74 -3.49 7.61
C HIS A 137 25.06 -4.99 7.48
N GLY A 138 26.26 -5.32 7.01
CA GLY A 138 26.70 -6.71 6.82
C GLY A 138 26.35 -7.31 5.46
N LEU A 139 25.79 -6.50 4.54
CA LEU A 139 25.51 -6.87 3.15
C LEU A 139 26.59 -6.31 2.21
N THR A 140 26.79 -6.94 1.05
CA THR A 140 27.90 -6.65 0.12
C THR A 140 27.73 -5.38 -0.71
N SER A 141 26.57 -4.71 -0.64
CA SER A 141 26.20 -3.56 -1.47
C SER A 141 26.08 -2.27 -0.63
N GLN A 142 25.86 -1.11 -1.27
CA GLN A 142 25.69 0.22 -0.65
C GLN A 142 24.83 0.22 0.64
N PRO A 143 24.88 1.25 1.50
CA PRO A 143 23.99 1.28 2.67
C PRO A 143 22.53 1.07 2.26
N LEU A 144 21.94 -0.03 2.74
CA LEU A 144 20.56 -0.44 2.45
C LEU A 144 19.70 -0.15 3.68
N THR A 145 18.48 0.31 3.44
CA THR A 145 17.46 0.41 4.49
C THR A 145 16.61 -0.86 4.50
N TYR A 146 16.08 -1.21 5.65
CA TYR A 146 15.21 -2.37 5.81
C TYR A 146 13.97 -2.27 4.90
N GLY A 147 13.40 -1.07 4.74
CA GLY A 147 12.30 -0.81 3.80
C GLY A 147 12.67 -1.08 2.35
N ARG A 148 13.86 -0.64 1.88
CA ARG A 148 14.33 -0.95 0.52
C ARG A 148 14.56 -2.44 0.29
N LEU A 149 15.06 -3.15 1.29
CA LEU A 149 15.27 -4.59 1.19
C LEU A 149 13.93 -5.35 1.08
N LEU A 150 12.91 -4.95 1.83
CA LEU A 150 11.57 -5.54 1.69
C LEU A 150 10.88 -5.12 0.39
N ALA A 151 11.08 -3.89 -0.09
CA ALA A 151 10.42 -3.39 -1.30
C ALA A 151 10.83 -4.14 -2.58
N VAL A 152 12.03 -4.74 -2.60
CA VAL A 152 12.51 -5.57 -3.72
C VAL A 152 12.10 -7.05 -3.59
N GLU A 153 11.41 -7.42 -2.50
CA GLU A 153 10.81 -8.74 -2.38
C GLU A 153 9.50 -8.78 -3.14
N HIS A 154 9.43 -9.64 -4.13
CA HIS A 154 8.22 -9.89 -4.90
C HIS A 154 7.73 -11.31 -4.57
N PRO A 155 6.70 -11.46 -3.72
CA PRO A 155 6.04 -12.74 -3.54
C PRO A 155 5.57 -13.26 -4.90
N THR A 156 5.83 -14.54 -5.16
CA THR A 156 5.27 -15.24 -6.32
C THR A 156 3.75 -15.28 -6.24
N ARG A 157 3.21 -15.30 -5.01
CA ARG A 157 1.79 -15.24 -4.73
C ARG A 157 1.54 -14.58 -3.38
N SER A 158 0.54 -13.72 -3.32
CA SER A 158 0.04 -13.14 -2.06
C SER A 158 -1.47 -13.29 -1.94
N TRP A 159 -1.93 -13.45 -0.71
CA TRP A 159 -3.33 -13.38 -0.33
C TRP A 159 -3.48 -12.45 0.88
N ASP A 160 -4.16 -11.32 0.67
CA ASP A 160 -4.38 -10.27 1.68
C ASP A 160 -5.88 -9.94 1.79
N PRO A 161 -6.63 -10.71 2.59
CA PRO A 161 -8.04 -10.47 2.86
C PRO A 161 -8.29 -9.40 3.96
N GLY A 162 -7.29 -8.60 4.36
CA GLY A 162 -7.45 -7.50 5.31
C GLY A 162 -6.45 -7.56 6.47
N PRO A 163 -6.82 -8.11 7.66
CA PRO A 163 -5.93 -8.16 8.83
C PRO A 163 -4.91 -9.30 8.79
N LEU A 164 -4.82 -10.01 7.67
CA LEU A 164 -3.96 -11.17 7.49
C LEU A 164 -3.34 -11.10 6.11
N THR A 165 -2.05 -11.40 6.01
CA THR A 165 -1.37 -11.55 4.71
C THR A 165 -0.65 -12.88 4.68
N VAL A 166 -0.83 -13.62 3.58
CA VAL A 166 -0.05 -14.83 3.24
C VAL A 166 0.78 -14.52 2.01
N ASP A 167 2.09 -14.50 2.18
CA ASP A 167 3.05 -14.35 1.09
C ASP A 167 3.75 -15.67 0.83
N VAL A 168 3.87 -16.02 -0.45
CA VAL A 168 4.54 -17.23 -0.93
C VAL A 168 5.60 -16.84 -1.93
N PHE A 169 6.82 -17.30 -1.69
CA PHE A 169 8.00 -17.00 -2.49
C PHE A 169 8.55 -18.28 -3.08
N GLU A 170 8.93 -18.25 -4.36
CA GLU A 170 9.70 -19.33 -4.96
C GLU A 170 11.09 -19.43 -4.30
N ALA A 171 11.47 -20.66 -3.94
CA ALA A 171 12.78 -20.98 -3.42
C ALA A 171 13.34 -22.25 -4.07
N THR A 172 14.66 -22.39 -4.04
CA THR A 172 15.35 -23.58 -4.54
C THR A 172 16.16 -24.22 -3.42
N THR A 173 15.90 -25.49 -3.14
CA THR A 173 16.75 -26.32 -2.26
C THR A 173 17.71 -27.16 -3.10
N LEU A 174 18.69 -27.82 -2.47
CA LEU A 174 19.70 -28.63 -3.18
C LEU A 174 19.09 -29.73 -4.05
N ASP A 175 17.94 -30.29 -3.63
CA ASP A 175 17.35 -31.48 -4.26
C ASP A 175 16.02 -31.20 -4.98
N THR A 176 15.32 -30.09 -4.67
CA THR A 176 13.98 -29.79 -5.18
C THR A 176 13.66 -28.28 -5.21
N ARG A 177 12.63 -27.88 -5.99
CA ARG A 177 11.99 -26.58 -5.79
C ARG A 177 11.18 -26.60 -4.50
N ALA A 178 11.17 -25.49 -3.78
CA ALA A 178 10.39 -25.30 -2.58
C ALA A 178 9.64 -23.96 -2.65
N ALA A 179 8.66 -23.77 -1.79
CA ALA A 179 8.20 -22.43 -1.45
C ALA A 179 8.69 -22.04 -0.07
N VAL A 180 9.00 -20.77 0.11
CA VAL A 180 9.02 -20.14 1.43
C VAL A 180 7.69 -19.42 1.58
N TYR A 181 7.05 -19.54 2.74
CA TYR A 181 5.86 -18.76 3.03
C TYR A 181 6.03 -17.90 4.28
N ARG A 182 5.28 -16.81 4.33
CA ARG A 182 5.10 -15.98 5.52
C ARG A 182 3.62 -15.71 5.71
N ILE A 183 3.12 -15.93 6.93
CA ILE A 183 1.80 -15.51 7.36
C ILE A 183 1.97 -14.43 8.41
N SER A 184 1.44 -13.25 8.11
CA SER A 184 1.54 -12.08 8.98
C SER A 184 0.16 -11.60 9.42
N ASP A 185 0.07 -11.16 10.68
CA ASP A 185 -1.03 -10.30 11.15
C ASP A 185 -0.71 -8.86 10.73
N THR A 186 -1.62 -8.26 9.97
CA THR A 186 -1.54 -6.92 9.40
C THR A 186 -2.63 -5.99 9.94
N THR A 187 -3.13 -6.29 11.13
CA THR A 187 -4.16 -5.48 11.81
C THR A 187 -3.78 -3.99 11.79
N PRO A 188 -4.67 -3.10 11.29
CA PRO A 188 -4.39 -1.67 11.18
C PRO A 188 -3.97 -1.03 12.52
N GLY A 189 -2.96 -0.18 12.47
CA GLY A 189 -2.43 0.53 13.64
C GLY A 189 -1.35 -0.24 14.41
N GLN A 190 -1.03 -1.48 14.00
CA GLN A 190 0.08 -2.26 14.55
C GLN A 190 1.14 -2.52 13.47
N PRO A 191 2.42 -2.72 13.84
CA PRO A 191 3.41 -3.17 12.87
C PRO A 191 3.07 -4.60 12.44
N PRO A 192 3.20 -4.94 11.15
CA PRO A 192 3.02 -6.31 10.68
C PRO A 192 3.81 -7.29 11.55
N THR A 193 3.16 -8.36 11.97
CA THR A 193 3.78 -9.39 12.81
C THR A 193 3.79 -10.70 12.08
N VAL A 194 4.98 -11.23 11.80
CA VAL A 194 5.13 -12.58 11.24
C VAL A 194 4.79 -13.59 12.32
N LEU A 195 3.83 -14.48 12.04
CA LEU A 195 3.37 -15.50 13.00
C LEU A 195 3.72 -16.91 12.56
N PHE A 196 3.75 -17.15 11.25
CA PHE A 196 4.22 -18.40 10.67
C PHE A 196 5.15 -18.08 9.51
N ALA A 197 6.30 -18.74 9.47
CA ALA A 197 7.25 -18.71 8.38
C ALA A 197 7.96 -20.07 8.31
N ASP A 198 7.85 -20.73 7.17
CA ASP A 198 8.46 -22.05 6.95
C ASP A 198 8.63 -22.31 5.45
N PHE A 199 9.20 -23.45 5.11
CA PHE A 199 9.32 -23.91 3.74
C PHE A 199 8.36 -25.08 3.45
N LEU A 200 7.91 -25.16 2.20
CA LEU A 200 7.12 -26.27 1.67
C LEU A 200 7.93 -26.98 0.57
N THR A 201 8.31 -28.24 0.82
CA THR A 201 9.05 -29.07 -0.15
C THR A 201 8.14 -29.95 -1.01
N ALA A 202 6.85 -30.04 -0.69
CA ALA A 202 5.89 -30.92 -1.36
C ALA A 202 5.00 -30.18 -2.36
N ILE A 203 5.56 -29.21 -3.09
CA ILE A 203 4.81 -28.45 -4.09
C ILE A 203 5.00 -29.14 -5.46
N PRO A 204 3.92 -29.64 -6.10
CA PRO A 204 4.03 -30.56 -7.23
C PRO A 204 4.79 -30.01 -8.43
N ASP A 205 4.64 -28.71 -8.76
CA ASP A 205 5.29 -28.04 -9.89
C ASP A 205 5.44 -26.53 -9.64
N GLY A 206 6.44 -25.87 -10.26
CA GLY A 206 6.68 -24.41 -10.08
C GLY A 206 5.49 -23.53 -10.51
N ASP A 207 4.75 -23.94 -11.53
CA ASP A 207 3.54 -23.24 -11.99
C ASP A 207 2.43 -23.24 -10.93
N THR A 208 2.43 -24.19 -9.98
CA THR A 208 1.43 -24.22 -8.90
C THR A 208 1.60 -23.09 -7.89
N LEU A 209 2.79 -22.47 -7.80
CA LEU A 209 3.06 -21.38 -6.86
C LEU A 209 2.25 -20.12 -7.16
N THR A 210 1.88 -19.89 -8.41
CA THR A 210 1.09 -18.72 -8.82
C THR A 210 -0.42 -18.92 -8.61
N THR A 211 -0.84 -20.15 -8.26
CA THR A 211 -2.26 -20.53 -8.13
C THR A 211 -2.79 -20.32 -6.71
N ASP A 212 -4.12 -20.32 -6.58
CA ASP A 212 -4.76 -20.36 -5.26
C ASP A 212 -4.38 -21.59 -4.42
N ASP A 213 -4.04 -22.70 -5.08
CA ASP A 213 -3.72 -23.93 -4.37
C ASP A 213 -2.45 -23.75 -3.54
N ALA A 214 -1.49 -22.90 -3.96
CA ALA A 214 -0.34 -22.55 -3.13
C ALA A 214 -0.76 -21.98 -1.76
N ILE A 215 -1.71 -21.05 -1.76
CA ILE A 215 -2.26 -20.46 -0.52
C ILE A 215 -2.98 -21.53 0.30
N ARG A 216 -3.80 -22.38 -0.32
CA ARG A 216 -4.50 -23.47 0.39
C ARG A 216 -3.51 -24.46 1.02
N HIS A 217 -2.44 -24.83 0.32
CA HIS A 217 -1.41 -25.73 0.84
C HIS A 217 -0.68 -25.11 2.04
N VAL A 218 -0.35 -23.81 1.98
CA VAL A 218 0.25 -23.08 3.11
C VAL A 218 -0.69 -23.09 4.32
N LEU A 219 -1.96 -22.77 4.14
CA LEU A 219 -2.95 -22.77 5.22
C LEU A 219 -3.14 -24.18 5.83
N LEU A 220 -3.21 -25.22 4.99
CA LEU A 220 -3.26 -26.61 5.46
C LEU A 220 -2.00 -27.01 6.24
N ALA A 221 -0.82 -26.60 5.79
CA ALA A 221 0.44 -26.88 6.47
C ALA A 221 0.47 -26.24 7.87
N VAL A 222 -0.01 -25.00 8.00
CA VAL A 222 -0.12 -24.33 9.31
C VAL A 222 -1.11 -25.03 10.24
N LEU A 223 -2.28 -25.45 9.73
CA LEU A 223 -3.23 -26.22 10.54
C LEU A 223 -2.66 -27.58 10.95
N HIS A 224 -1.97 -28.28 10.04
CA HIS A 224 -1.32 -29.55 10.35
C HIS A 224 -0.23 -29.37 11.42
N ARG A 225 0.57 -28.29 11.31
CA ARG A 225 1.56 -27.91 12.32
C ARG A 225 0.89 -27.62 13.67
N ALA A 226 -0.26 -26.95 13.69
CA ALA A 226 -1.01 -26.67 14.92
C ALA A 226 -1.49 -27.94 15.64
N GLU A 227 -1.78 -29.01 14.89
CA GLU A 227 -2.20 -30.30 15.47
C GLU A 227 -1.05 -31.13 16.04
N HIS A 228 0.15 -31.03 15.43
CA HIS A 228 1.27 -31.95 15.71
C HIS A 228 2.42 -31.28 16.50
N ASN A 229 2.54 -29.97 16.42
CA ASN A 229 3.57 -29.17 17.09
C ASN A 229 2.94 -28.22 18.11
N GLY A 230 3.70 -27.85 19.14
CA GLY A 230 3.25 -26.82 20.08
C GLY A 230 3.21 -25.45 19.40
N LEU A 231 2.08 -24.75 19.53
CA LEU A 231 1.94 -23.35 19.13
C LEU A 231 2.33 -22.39 20.26
N THR A 232 2.85 -21.22 19.89
CA THR A 232 2.93 -20.10 20.84
C THR A 232 1.53 -19.55 21.16
N ALA A 233 1.42 -18.79 22.25
CA ALA A 233 0.14 -18.19 22.64
C ALA A 233 -0.45 -17.28 21.55
N ASP A 234 0.41 -16.58 20.80
CA ASP A 234 -0.02 -15.65 19.75
C ASP A 234 -0.38 -16.36 18.47
N GLN A 235 0.36 -17.41 18.09
CA GLN A 235 -0.03 -18.29 16.99
C GLN A 235 -1.42 -18.90 17.25
N LEU A 236 -1.68 -19.34 18.48
CA LEU A 236 -2.99 -19.84 18.86
C LEU A 236 -4.06 -18.74 18.80
N ALA A 237 -3.80 -17.56 19.37
CA ALA A 237 -4.73 -16.44 19.34
C ALA A 237 -5.09 -16.05 17.90
N PHE A 238 -4.08 -15.92 17.03
CA PHE A 238 -4.27 -15.62 15.61
C PHE A 238 -5.12 -16.67 14.90
N LEU A 239 -4.84 -17.97 15.09
CA LEU A 239 -5.65 -19.02 14.47
C LEU A 239 -7.10 -18.99 14.98
N VAL A 240 -7.33 -18.63 16.25
CA VAL A 240 -8.68 -18.46 16.81
C VAL A 240 -9.39 -17.25 16.19
N ASP A 241 -8.70 -16.12 16.11
CA ASP A 241 -9.25 -14.84 15.62
C ASP A 241 -9.56 -14.89 14.11
N HIS A 242 -8.80 -15.66 13.33
CA HIS A 242 -8.97 -15.78 11.87
C HIS A 242 -9.54 -17.12 11.40
N LYS A 243 -10.04 -17.97 12.30
CA LYS A 243 -10.49 -19.35 11.97
C LYS A 243 -11.51 -19.40 10.83
N ASP A 244 -12.47 -18.48 10.80
CA ASP A 244 -13.59 -18.52 9.84
C ASP A 244 -13.09 -18.11 8.44
N LEU A 245 -12.14 -17.17 8.39
CA LEU A 245 -11.48 -16.71 7.18
C LEU A 245 -10.58 -17.80 6.59
N ILE A 246 -9.78 -18.46 7.44
CA ILE A 246 -8.93 -19.59 7.04
C ILE A 246 -9.80 -20.77 6.55
N ALA A 247 -10.86 -21.12 7.28
CA ALA A 247 -11.78 -22.19 6.89
C ALA A 247 -12.47 -21.90 5.55
N THR A 248 -12.89 -20.65 5.31
CA THR A 248 -13.50 -20.23 4.04
C THR A 248 -12.52 -20.36 2.87
N ALA A 249 -11.26 -19.95 3.06
CA ALA A 249 -10.24 -20.07 2.01
C ALA A 249 -9.90 -21.53 1.66
N LEU A 250 -9.89 -22.41 2.67
CA LEU A 250 -9.61 -23.84 2.51
C LEU A 250 -10.75 -24.62 1.85
N THR A 251 -12.00 -24.31 2.22
CA THR A 251 -13.17 -25.04 1.72
C THR A 251 -13.63 -24.54 0.36
N GLY A 252 -13.40 -23.26 0.05
CA GLY A 252 -13.98 -22.61 -1.11
C GLY A 252 -15.50 -22.43 -0.99
N PRO A 253 -16.11 -21.57 -1.83
CA PRO A 253 -17.56 -21.52 -1.93
C PRO A 253 -18.12 -22.81 -2.55
N PRO A 254 -19.43 -23.09 -2.39
CA PRO A 254 -20.05 -24.25 -3.03
C PRO A 254 -19.85 -24.27 -4.54
N ASP A 255 -19.74 -25.47 -5.11
CA ASP A 255 -19.79 -25.68 -6.55
C ASP A 255 -21.03 -25.00 -7.14
N HIS A 256 -20.86 -24.37 -8.30
CA HIS A 256 -21.79 -23.46 -8.96
C HIS A 256 -23.30 -23.66 -8.64
N PRO A 257 -24.07 -22.57 -8.42
CA PRO A 257 -23.67 -21.18 -8.60
C PRO A 257 -22.97 -20.59 -7.37
N TYR A 258 -21.94 -19.78 -7.61
CA TYR A 258 -21.21 -19.08 -6.57
C TYR A 258 -22.10 -18.03 -5.90
N PRO A 259 -22.12 -17.96 -4.56
CA PRO A 259 -22.90 -16.97 -3.85
C PRO A 259 -22.40 -15.56 -4.16
N ARG A 260 -23.28 -14.58 -3.96
CA ARG A 260 -22.91 -13.17 -4.04
C ARG A 260 -21.76 -12.84 -3.08
N GLY A 261 -20.84 -11.99 -3.51
CA GLY A 261 -19.64 -11.61 -2.76
C GLY A 261 -18.46 -12.55 -3.01
N THR A 262 -18.65 -13.65 -3.76
CA THR A 262 -17.55 -14.53 -4.15
C THR A 262 -16.57 -13.80 -5.07
N ARG A 263 -15.28 -13.82 -4.72
CA ARG A 263 -14.20 -13.41 -5.62
C ARG A 263 -13.98 -14.46 -6.70
N ILE A 264 -13.96 -14.02 -7.95
CA ILE A 264 -13.78 -14.88 -9.11
C ILE A 264 -12.67 -14.32 -10.01
N ALA A 265 -11.96 -15.24 -10.67
CA ALA A 265 -11.17 -14.95 -11.86
C ALA A 265 -12.01 -15.34 -13.09
N VAL A 266 -12.04 -14.46 -14.08
CA VAL A 266 -12.77 -14.64 -15.34
C VAL A 266 -11.79 -14.73 -16.48
N HIS A 267 -11.97 -15.70 -17.37
CA HIS A 267 -11.09 -15.94 -18.52
C HIS A 267 -11.83 -15.54 -19.79
N ASP A 268 -11.29 -14.60 -20.56
CA ASP A 268 -11.92 -14.11 -21.79
C ASP A 268 -11.54 -14.97 -23.01
N GLY A 269 -11.82 -16.28 -22.91
CA GLY A 269 -11.48 -17.26 -23.96
C GLY A 269 -9.99 -17.62 -24.08
N ASP A 270 -9.11 -16.83 -23.46
CA ASP A 270 -7.69 -17.14 -23.26
C ASP A 270 -7.43 -17.39 -21.76
N PRO A 271 -7.09 -18.64 -21.36
CA PRO A 271 -6.83 -18.97 -19.96
C PRO A 271 -5.56 -18.31 -19.40
N THR A 272 -4.69 -17.75 -20.25
CA THR A 272 -3.49 -17.03 -19.81
C THR A 272 -3.78 -15.58 -19.41
N HIS A 273 -4.95 -15.05 -19.76
CA HIS A 273 -5.41 -13.72 -19.41
C HIS A 273 -6.63 -13.81 -18.51
N THR A 274 -6.44 -13.57 -17.22
CA THR A 274 -7.51 -13.63 -16.23
C THR A 274 -7.75 -12.26 -15.63
N THR A 275 -9.01 -11.84 -15.53
CA THR A 275 -9.38 -10.64 -14.76
C THR A 275 -10.11 -11.05 -13.50
N THR A 276 -9.74 -10.46 -12.37
CA THR A 276 -10.38 -10.70 -11.08
C THR A 276 -11.54 -9.75 -10.82
N GLY A 277 -12.50 -10.20 -10.03
CA GLY A 277 -13.60 -9.37 -9.57
C GLY A 277 -14.53 -10.10 -8.63
N THR A 278 -15.69 -9.52 -8.39
CA THR A 278 -16.66 -10.02 -7.40
C THR A 278 -18.03 -10.28 -8.01
N VAL A 279 -18.63 -11.43 -7.72
CA VAL A 279 -20.01 -11.76 -8.10
C VAL A 279 -20.98 -10.85 -7.36
N LEU A 280 -21.77 -10.06 -8.08
CA LEU A 280 -22.81 -9.20 -7.51
C LEU A 280 -24.20 -9.83 -7.58
N ALA A 281 -24.48 -10.64 -8.62
CA ALA A 281 -25.73 -11.37 -8.76
C ALA A 281 -25.58 -12.56 -9.71
N ILE A 282 -26.58 -13.44 -9.70
CA ILE A 282 -26.75 -14.55 -10.65
C ILE A 282 -28.06 -14.28 -11.40
N VAL A 283 -28.05 -14.49 -12.72
CA VAL A 283 -29.23 -14.36 -13.57
C VAL A 283 -29.40 -15.60 -14.43
N ASP A 284 -30.64 -16.03 -14.65
CA ASP A 284 -30.92 -17.14 -15.55
C ASP A 284 -30.87 -16.70 -17.02
N ASP A 285 -30.21 -17.50 -17.85
CA ASP A 285 -30.15 -17.34 -19.30
C ASP A 285 -30.74 -18.58 -20.00
N PRO A 286 -31.10 -18.52 -21.29
CA PRO A 286 -31.49 -19.70 -22.06
C PRO A 286 -30.42 -20.81 -22.09
N THR A 287 -29.15 -20.46 -21.83
CA THR A 287 -28.01 -21.38 -21.81
C THR A 287 -27.65 -21.90 -20.41
N GLY A 288 -28.33 -21.41 -19.36
CA GLY A 288 -28.04 -21.72 -17.96
C GLY A 288 -27.84 -20.46 -17.10
N PRO A 289 -27.47 -20.62 -15.81
CA PRO A 289 -27.18 -19.47 -14.96
C PRO A 289 -25.96 -18.71 -15.49
N ALA A 290 -25.97 -17.39 -15.40
CA ALA A 290 -24.86 -16.50 -15.72
C ALA A 290 -24.56 -15.58 -14.53
N TYR A 291 -23.30 -15.23 -14.36
CA TYR A 291 -22.85 -14.32 -13.31
C TYR A 291 -22.87 -12.89 -13.79
N LEU A 292 -23.43 -12.00 -12.97
CA LEU A 292 -23.23 -10.57 -13.04
C LEU A 292 -22.13 -10.23 -12.03
N TRP A 293 -20.97 -9.84 -12.53
CA TRP A 293 -19.78 -9.60 -11.71
C TRP A 293 -19.19 -8.23 -11.97
N ARG A 294 -18.53 -7.66 -10.96
CA ARG A 294 -17.83 -6.39 -11.05
C ARG A 294 -16.33 -6.62 -11.08
N PRO A 295 -15.60 -6.19 -12.12
CA PRO A 295 -14.15 -6.22 -12.14
C PRO A 295 -13.54 -5.42 -11.00
N ASP A 296 -12.43 -5.91 -10.45
CA ASP A 296 -11.65 -5.18 -9.44
C ASP A 296 -11.13 -3.85 -10.01
N THR A 297 -10.69 -3.86 -11.27
CA THR A 297 -10.26 -2.70 -12.06
C THR A 297 -11.33 -1.62 -12.20
N ALA A 298 -12.61 -1.99 -12.09
CA ALA A 298 -13.71 -1.03 -12.16
C ALA A 298 -13.71 -0.04 -10.98
N ASN A 299 -12.96 -0.31 -9.91
CA ASN A 299 -12.81 0.58 -8.76
C ASN A 299 -11.60 1.53 -8.89
N LEU A 300 -10.79 1.38 -9.94
CA LEU A 300 -9.62 2.23 -10.18
C LEU A 300 -10.04 3.67 -10.52
N PRO A 301 -9.28 4.68 -10.05
CA PRO A 301 -9.42 6.05 -10.52
C PRO A 301 -9.37 6.14 -12.04
N GLY A 302 -10.27 6.91 -12.64
CA GLY A 302 -10.36 7.09 -14.09
C GLY A 302 -11.18 6.04 -14.83
N HIS A 303 -11.49 4.89 -14.21
CA HIS A 303 -12.31 3.87 -14.84
C HIS A 303 -13.74 4.40 -15.11
N PRO A 304 -14.32 4.21 -16.32
CA PRO A 304 -15.66 4.71 -16.65
C PRO A 304 -16.78 4.23 -15.72
N TRP A 305 -16.59 3.06 -15.10
CA TRP A 305 -17.57 2.42 -14.21
C TRP A 305 -17.32 2.65 -12.72
N ARG A 306 -16.36 3.51 -12.37
CA ARG A 306 -15.97 3.74 -10.97
C ARG A 306 -17.15 4.17 -10.10
N ASP A 307 -17.86 5.20 -10.53
CA ASP A 307 -18.99 5.78 -9.78
C ASP A 307 -20.30 5.01 -9.99
N HIS A 308 -20.22 3.86 -10.67
CA HIS A 308 -21.35 2.99 -10.96
C HIS A 308 -21.16 1.61 -10.32
N PRO A 309 -21.29 1.48 -8.98
CA PRO A 309 -20.96 0.25 -8.25
C PRO A 309 -21.86 -0.94 -8.62
N THR A 310 -23.03 -0.70 -9.24
CA THR A 310 -23.96 -1.74 -9.69
C THR A 310 -23.74 -2.18 -11.12
N TRP A 311 -22.85 -1.53 -11.88
CA TRP A 311 -22.52 -1.94 -13.24
C TRP A 311 -21.66 -3.18 -13.24
N THR A 312 -22.05 -4.15 -14.06
CA THR A 312 -21.45 -5.48 -14.11
C THR A 312 -21.18 -5.93 -15.53
N LEU A 313 -20.19 -6.81 -15.64
CA LEU A 313 -20.01 -7.68 -16.78
C LEU A 313 -20.83 -8.95 -16.57
N ARG A 314 -21.20 -9.56 -17.69
CA ARG A 314 -21.85 -10.86 -17.72
C ARG A 314 -20.85 -11.93 -18.13
N THR A 315 -20.85 -13.05 -17.43
CA THR A 315 -20.04 -14.20 -17.80
C THR A 315 -20.76 -15.50 -17.46
N THR A 316 -20.35 -16.58 -18.09
CA THR A 316 -20.93 -17.91 -17.88
C THR A 316 -20.11 -18.70 -16.85
N PRO A 317 -20.71 -19.70 -16.18
CA PRO A 317 -20.02 -20.52 -15.18
C PRO A 317 -18.70 -21.13 -15.64
N HIS A 318 -18.62 -21.57 -16.90
CA HIS A 318 -17.43 -22.23 -17.45
C HIS A 318 -16.26 -21.26 -17.72
N GLN A 319 -16.51 -19.95 -17.69
CA GLN A 319 -15.48 -18.90 -17.85
C GLN A 319 -14.98 -18.39 -16.49
N THR A 320 -15.52 -18.90 -15.39
CA THR A 320 -15.26 -18.39 -14.04
C THR A 320 -14.74 -19.46 -13.11
N GLN A 321 -13.75 -19.09 -12.32
CA GLN A 321 -13.26 -19.86 -11.19
C GLN A 321 -13.19 -18.97 -9.97
N THR A 322 -13.38 -19.53 -8.78
CA THR A 322 -13.14 -18.80 -7.54
C THR A 322 -11.67 -18.44 -7.43
N THR A 323 -11.36 -17.29 -6.83
CA THR A 323 -9.96 -16.91 -6.63
C THR A 323 -9.67 -16.36 -5.24
N LEU A 324 -8.50 -16.73 -4.71
CA LEU A 324 -7.82 -16.14 -3.56
C LEU A 324 -6.81 -15.07 -3.99
N ALA A 325 -6.79 -14.68 -5.28
CA ALA A 325 -5.96 -13.57 -5.72
C ALA A 325 -6.39 -12.29 -4.99
N THR A 326 -5.39 -11.52 -4.54
CA THR A 326 -5.59 -10.14 -4.12
C THR A 326 -6.24 -9.33 -5.24
N THR A 327 -6.90 -8.24 -4.86
CA THR A 327 -7.46 -7.26 -5.81
C THR A 327 -6.33 -6.79 -6.72
N ASP A 328 -6.48 -6.97 -8.03
CA ASP A 328 -5.46 -6.53 -8.99
C ASP A 328 -5.26 -5.00 -8.87
N PRO A 329 -4.15 -4.55 -8.27
CA PRO A 329 -3.95 -3.14 -7.98
C PRO A 329 -3.26 -2.44 -9.15
N THR A 330 -2.71 -3.17 -10.13
CA THR A 330 -1.90 -2.62 -11.22
C THR A 330 -2.53 -2.93 -12.58
N ILE A 331 -2.23 -2.10 -13.57
CA ILE A 331 -2.79 -2.22 -14.93
C ILE A 331 -2.00 -3.27 -15.73
N ASP A 332 -0.71 -3.40 -15.41
CA ASP A 332 0.28 -4.14 -16.19
C ASP A 332 0.71 -5.45 -15.48
N GLY A 333 0.02 -5.84 -14.41
CA GLY A 333 0.37 -7.01 -13.57
C GLY A 333 1.47 -6.72 -12.55
N PRO A 334 1.90 -7.75 -11.79
CA PRO A 334 2.82 -7.60 -10.66
C PRO A 334 4.28 -7.30 -11.06
N ASP A 335 4.70 -7.66 -12.28
CA ASP A 335 6.11 -7.60 -12.72
C ASP A 335 6.45 -6.41 -13.63
N ALA A 336 5.45 -5.63 -14.04
CA ALA A 336 5.67 -4.48 -14.91
C ALA A 336 5.98 -3.23 -14.09
N PRO A 337 7.03 -2.45 -14.43
CA PRO A 337 7.33 -1.21 -13.73
C PRO A 337 6.16 -0.24 -13.94
N PRO A 338 5.34 0.04 -12.92
CA PRO A 338 4.14 0.80 -13.15
C PRO A 338 4.52 2.26 -13.33
N VAL A 339 4.24 2.79 -14.51
CA VAL A 339 4.18 4.25 -14.65
C VAL A 339 2.87 4.69 -14.02
N LEU A 340 2.96 5.34 -12.87
CA LEU A 340 1.80 5.74 -12.08
C LEU A 340 1.27 7.09 -12.56
N ALA A 341 0.02 7.11 -13.05
CA ALA A 341 -0.62 8.33 -13.50
C ALA A 341 -1.40 9.03 -12.37
N THR A 342 -1.93 10.23 -12.66
CA THR A 342 -2.67 11.06 -11.70
C THR A 342 -3.82 10.27 -11.04
N GLY A 343 -3.80 10.20 -9.71
CA GLY A 343 -4.79 9.49 -8.92
C GLY A 343 -4.33 8.14 -8.37
N ALA A 344 -3.18 7.62 -8.82
CA ALA A 344 -2.63 6.39 -8.29
C ALA A 344 -2.34 6.52 -6.79
N LEU A 345 -2.55 5.44 -6.04
CA LEU A 345 -2.20 5.34 -4.62
C LEU A 345 -0.86 4.65 -4.49
N VAL A 346 0.01 5.21 -3.65
CA VAL A 346 1.36 4.70 -3.44
C VAL A 346 1.74 4.67 -1.98
N ALA A 347 2.66 3.78 -1.64
CA ALA A 347 3.44 3.84 -0.41
C ALA A 347 4.85 4.33 -0.70
N THR A 348 5.48 4.98 0.28
CA THR A 348 6.91 5.30 0.21
C THR A 348 7.74 4.07 0.61
N VAL A 349 8.94 3.92 0.04
CA VAL A 349 9.84 2.83 0.44
C VAL A 349 10.50 3.14 1.78
N ASP A 350 11.23 4.25 1.86
CA ASP A 350 11.99 4.64 3.05
C ASP A 350 11.86 6.13 3.41
N ASP A 351 10.94 6.87 2.76
CA ASP A 351 10.72 8.27 3.10
C ASP A 351 10.03 8.38 4.47
N PRO A 352 10.68 9.00 5.48
CA PRO A 352 10.13 9.09 6.82
C PRO A 352 9.05 10.17 6.97
N ARG A 353 8.84 11.01 5.94
CA ARG A 353 7.92 12.14 6.01
C ARG A 353 6.47 11.69 5.92
N PHE A 354 6.18 10.59 5.23
CA PHE A 354 4.84 10.02 5.06
C PHE A 354 4.93 8.56 4.59
N THR A 355 3.86 7.79 4.77
CA THR A 355 3.78 6.38 4.37
C THR A 355 2.99 6.22 3.09
N THR A 356 1.87 6.92 2.94
CA THR A 356 0.93 6.71 1.83
C THR A 356 0.52 8.04 1.22
N GLY A 357 0.33 8.07 -0.09
CA GLY A 357 -0.13 9.27 -0.78
C GLY A 357 -0.72 9.01 -2.16
N THR A 358 -1.30 10.06 -2.74
CA THR A 358 -1.84 10.03 -4.11
C THR A 358 -0.87 10.70 -5.07
N VAL A 359 -0.52 10.02 -6.16
CA VAL A 359 0.25 10.61 -7.26
C VAL A 359 -0.58 11.70 -7.94
N LEU A 360 -0.05 12.91 -7.98
CA LEU A 360 -0.60 14.03 -8.74
C LEU A 360 -0.01 14.06 -10.16
N ARG A 361 1.30 13.82 -10.28
CA ARG A 361 2.04 13.90 -11.55
C ARG A 361 3.13 12.85 -11.64
N ALA A 362 3.40 12.39 -12.86
CA ALA A 362 4.65 11.74 -13.23
C ALA A 362 5.50 12.76 -14.01
N LEU A 363 6.72 13.02 -13.56
CA LEU A 363 7.64 13.99 -14.14
C LEU A 363 8.79 13.23 -14.78
N HIS A 364 8.95 13.39 -16.09
CA HIS A 364 10.09 12.84 -16.80
C HIS A 364 11.33 13.67 -16.44
N GLU A 365 12.23 13.07 -15.68
CA GLU A 365 13.58 13.60 -15.48
C GLU A 365 14.48 13.02 -16.58
N ASN A 366 15.47 13.79 -17.05
CA ASN A 366 16.37 13.39 -18.14
C ASN A 366 17.32 12.23 -17.77
N ASP A 367 17.16 11.66 -16.57
CA ASP A 367 18.01 10.61 -16.03
C ASP A 367 17.44 9.22 -16.33
N ALA A 368 18.31 8.22 -16.43
CA ALA A 368 17.96 6.86 -16.82
C ALA A 368 17.10 6.09 -15.79
N SER A 369 16.76 6.69 -14.66
CA SER A 369 16.05 6.07 -13.53
C SER A 369 14.52 6.01 -13.69
N GLY A 370 13.93 6.64 -14.70
CA GLY A 370 12.48 6.68 -14.90
C GLY A 370 11.82 7.96 -14.35
N PRO A 371 10.48 8.07 -14.38
CA PRO A 371 9.79 9.29 -13.97
C PRO A 371 9.77 9.45 -12.45
N ALA A 372 10.00 10.68 -11.97
CA ALA A 372 9.76 11.06 -10.58
C ALA A 372 8.27 11.34 -10.35
N TYR A 373 7.76 11.06 -9.16
CA TYR A 373 6.34 11.20 -8.84
C TYR A 373 6.10 12.36 -7.86
N GLU A 374 5.30 13.35 -8.26
CA GLU A 374 4.77 14.36 -7.33
C GLU A 374 3.54 13.77 -6.62
N ILE A 375 3.64 13.58 -5.31
CA ILE A 375 2.67 12.84 -4.48
C ILE A 375 2.09 13.78 -3.43
N GLN A 376 0.76 13.74 -3.25
CA GLN A 376 0.07 14.36 -2.11
C GLN A 376 0.02 13.35 -0.94
N PRO A 377 0.74 13.59 0.17
CA PRO A 377 0.71 12.71 1.34
C PRO A 377 -0.69 12.64 1.99
N HIS A 378 -1.04 11.46 2.52
CA HIS A 378 -2.28 11.22 3.27
C HIS A 378 -2.04 11.22 4.78
N ASP A 379 -0.95 10.61 5.23
CA ASP A 379 -0.65 10.41 6.65
C ASP A 379 0.34 11.46 7.21
N ALA A 380 0.61 12.52 6.45
CA ALA A 380 1.32 13.71 6.94
C ALA A 380 0.71 15.02 6.40
N PRO A 381 0.66 16.11 7.21
CA PRO A 381 0.14 17.41 6.81
C PRO A 381 1.17 18.20 5.96
N LEU A 382 1.60 17.62 4.85
CA LEU A 382 2.67 18.14 4.00
C LEU A 382 2.11 18.64 2.66
N PRO A 383 2.74 19.66 2.04
CA PRO A 383 2.51 19.96 0.63
C PRO A 383 2.93 18.76 -0.24
N PRO A 384 2.59 18.75 -1.54
CA PRO A 384 3.04 17.71 -2.45
C PRO A 384 4.56 17.52 -2.41
N VAL A 385 4.99 16.25 -2.44
CA VAL A 385 6.38 15.81 -2.35
C VAL A 385 6.76 15.06 -3.62
N THR A 386 7.92 15.38 -4.21
CA THR A 386 8.47 14.60 -5.33
C THR A 386 9.36 13.47 -4.82
N LEU A 387 9.13 12.25 -5.30
CA LEU A 387 9.94 11.05 -5.02
C LEU A 387 10.44 10.40 -6.31
N ALA A 388 11.61 9.76 -6.25
CA ALA A 388 12.13 8.94 -7.34
C ALA A 388 11.27 7.66 -7.50
N PRO A 389 11.26 7.02 -8.68
CA PRO A 389 10.46 5.81 -8.89
C PRO A 389 10.87 4.66 -7.95
N ASP A 390 12.17 4.51 -7.66
CA ASP A 390 12.69 3.50 -6.73
C ASP A 390 12.31 3.75 -5.25
N ASP A 391 11.68 4.89 -4.95
CA ASP A 391 11.25 5.27 -3.60
C ASP A 391 9.72 5.10 -3.41
N VAL A 392 9.05 4.51 -4.40
CA VAL A 392 7.59 4.45 -4.48
C VAL A 392 7.14 3.01 -4.74
N ILE A 393 6.25 2.49 -3.89
CA ILE A 393 5.59 1.19 -4.05
C ILE A 393 4.15 1.45 -4.53
N PRO A 394 3.73 0.89 -5.67
CA PRO A 394 2.36 0.98 -6.14
C PRO A 394 1.41 0.26 -5.17
N LEU A 395 0.38 0.95 -4.66
CA LEU A 395 -0.70 0.31 -3.90
C LEU A 395 -1.98 0.18 -4.74
N ARG A 396 -2.19 1.10 -5.69
CA ARG A 396 -3.31 1.10 -6.64
C ARG A 396 -3.00 2.00 -7.84
N GLY A 397 -3.16 1.50 -9.05
CA GLY A 397 -3.01 2.23 -10.31
C GLY A 397 -4.23 3.08 -10.67
N THR A 398 -4.36 3.43 -11.96
CA THR A 398 -5.45 4.27 -12.50
C THR A 398 -5.85 3.87 -13.91
N ALA A 399 -7.13 3.73 -14.20
CA ALA A 399 -7.64 3.28 -15.50
C ALA A 399 -8.21 4.44 -16.33
N TRP A 400 -7.43 5.49 -16.58
CA TRP A 400 -7.85 6.60 -17.46
C TRP A 400 -7.87 6.13 -18.92
N PRO A 401 -9.00 6.21 -19.66
CA PRO A 401 -9.06 5.69 -21.03
C PRO A 401 -8.20 6.48 -22.03
N THR A 402 -8.32 7.81 -22.01
CA THR A 402 -7.65 8.72 -22.98
C THR A 402 -7.06 9.94 -22.31
N ILE A 403 -6.12 10.61 -22.98
CA ILE A 403 -5.49 11.84 -22.46
C ILE A 403 -6.55 12.92 -22.23
N ASP A 404 -7.55 13.04 -23.09
CA ASP A 404 -8.63 14.02 -22.93
C ASP A 404 -9.42 13.80 -21.64
N THR A 405 -9.75 12.55 -21.29
CA THR A 405 -10.45 12.24 -20.03
C THR A 405 -9.61 12.56 -18.80
N LEU A 406 -8.31 12.26 -18.85
CA LEU A 406 -7.36 12.62 -17.80
C LEU A 406 -7.24 14.14 -17.66
N LEU A 407 -7.12 14.89 -18.76
CA LEU A 407 -7.06 16.35 -18.74
C LEU A 407 -8.35 16.98 -18.20
N ALA A 408 -9.51 16.45 -18.56
CA ALA A 408 -10.79 16.92 -18.04
C ALA A 408 -10.88 16.74 -16.52
N ALA A 409 -10.45 15.59 -16.01
CA ALA A 409 -10.37 15.32 -14.57
C ALA A 409 -9.42 16.30 -13.85
N ARG A 410 -8.24 16.55 -14.43
CA ARG A 410 -7.25 17.48 -13.87
C ARG A 410 -7.71 18.93 -13.89
N ASN A 411 -8.35 19.36 -14.97
CA ASN A 411 -8.92 20.69 -15.09
C ASN A 411 -10.01 20.91 -14.02
N THR A 412 -10.84 19.91 -13.76
CA THR A 412 -11.85 19.94 -12.69
C THR A 412 -11.22 20.11 -11.31
N ALA A 413 -10.05 19.50 -11.09
CA ALA A 413 -9.29 19.60 -9.84
C ALA A 413 -8.39 20.84 -9.74
N ASN A 414 -8.38 21.72 -10.74
CA ASN A 414 -7.42 22.83 -10.87
C ASN A 414 -5.95 22.37 -10.79
N LEU A 415 -5.63 21.23 -11.40
CA LEU A 415 -4.27 20.70 -11.50
C LEU A 415 -3.67 21.03 -12.89
N PRO A 416 -3.05 22.22 -13.09
CA PRO A 416 -2.55 22.65 -14.40
C PRO A 416 -1.43 21.74 -14.89
N LEU A 417 -1.15 21.70 -16.18
CA LEU A 417 -0.01 20.96 -16.72
C LEU A 417 1.33 21.57 -16.30
N LYS A 418 2.36 20.73 -16.15
CA LYS A 418 3.74 21.17 -15.85
C LYS A 418 4.68 20.69 -16.95
N PRO A 419 5.62 21.52 -17.44
CA PRO A 419 6.62 21.05 -18.38
C PRO A 419 7.41 19.85 -17.83
N GLY A 420 7.71 18.88 -18.70
CA GLY A 420 8.35 17.62 -18.34
C GLY A 420 7.40 16.56 -17.80
N GLU A 421 6.11 16.86 -17.63
CA GLU A 421 5.13 15.89 -17.16
C GLU A 421 4.83 14.80 -18.20
N LEU A 422 4.86 13.54 -17.77
CA LEU A 422 4.43 12.39 -18.55
C LEU A 422 2.94 12.13 -18.27
N LEU A 423 2.12 12.12 -19.32
CA LEU A 423 0.73 11.74 -19.25
C LEU A 423 0.57 10.36 -19.88
N LEU A 424 0.16 9.40 -19.05
CA LEU A 424 -0.09 8.02 -19.45
C LEU A 424 -1.54 7.64 -19.17
N THR A 425 -2.15 6.94 -20.13
CA THR A 425 -3.52 6.43 -20.10
C THR A 425 -3.52 5.04 -20.71
N LEU A 426 -4.66 4.35 -20.67
CA LEU A 426 -4.78 2.99 -21.22
C LEU A 426 -4.51 2.94 -22.73
N ARG A 427 -4.89 4.00 -23.47
CA ARG A 427 -4.80 4.04 -24.93
C ARG A 427 -3.65 4.89 -25.46
N GLU A 428 -3.17 5.85 -24.67
CA GLU A 428 -2.32 6.94 -25.16
C GLU A 428 -1.22 7.35 -24.17
N ILE A 429 -0.08 7.77 -24.71
CA ILE A 429 1.03 8.38 -23.98
C ILE A 429 1.47 9.69 -24.64
N THR A 430 1.74 10.72 -23.84
CA THR A 430 2.32 11.98 -24.30
C THR A 430 3.17 12.64 -23.20
N ILE A 431 4.00 13.61 -23.60
CA ILE A 431 4.84 14.41 -22.70
C ILE A 431 4.44 15.87 -22.86
N VAL A 432 4.40 16.59 -21.75
CA VAL A 432 4.16 18.03 -21.72
C VAL A 432 5.50 18.76 -21.95
N ALA A 433 5.54 19.59 -22.98
CA ALA A 433 6.68 20.46 -23.27
C ALA A 433 6.40 21.91 -22.84
N ASP A 434 7.49 22.62 -22.52
CA ASP A 434 7.42 24.07 -22.36
C ASP A 434 7.26 24.75 -23.73
N ASN A 435 6.43 25.80 -23.78
CA ASN A 435 6.13 26.56 -24.99
C ASN A 435 5.85 28.03 -24.62
N PRO A 436 6.19 29.02 -25.47
CA PRO A 436 5.96 30.44 -25.18
C PRO A 436 4.54 30.81 -24.72
N ASP A 437 3.52 30.06 -25.18
CA ASP A 437 2.12 30.30 -24.82
C ASP A 437 1.66 29.51 -23.57
N GLY A 438 2.58 28.82 -22.89
CA GLY A 438 2.36 27.94 -21.75
C GLY A 438 2.52 26.45 -22.09
N PRO A 439 2.44 25.55 -21.10
CA PRO A 439 2.70 24.13 -21.31
C PRO A 439 1.76 23.50 -22.36
N GLN A 440 2.33 22.77 -23.33
CA GLN A 440 1.58 22.11 -24.40
C GLN A 440 1.95 20.63 -24.50
N LEU A 441 1.01 19.83 -25.00
CA LEU A 441 1.27 18.42 -25.28
C LEU A 441 2.15 18.27 -26.52
N LEU A 442 3.14 17.38 -26.45
CA LEU A 442 3.80 16.85 -27.64
C LEU A 442 2.87 15.88 -28.39
N ALA A 443 3.35 15.36 -29.53
CA ALA A 443 2.60 14.40 -30.32
C ALA A 443 2.27 13.14 -29.49
N THR A 444 0.97 12.93 -29.25
CA THR A 444 0.41 11.75 -28.59
C THR A 444 0.69 10.50 -29.41
N ARG A 445 1.08 9.42 -28.73
CA ARG A 445 1.33 8.11 -29.34
C ARG A 445 0.38 7.09 -28.73
N PRO A 446 -0.15 6.15 -29.54
CA PRO A 446 -0.94 5.04 -29.00
C PRO A 446 -0.06 4.09 -28.18
N VAL A 447 -0.63 3.51 -27.12
CA VAL A 447 0.00 2.44 -26.35
C VAL A 447 -0.12 1.14 -27.17
N PRO A 448 0.95 0.32 -27.30
CA PRO A 448 0.98 -0.83 -28.21
C PRO A 448 0.16 -2.05 -27.75
N HIS A 449 -0.58 -1.96 -26.65
CA HIS A 449 -1.27 -3.10 -26.04
C HIS A 449 -2.78 -2.84 -25.95
N THR A 450 -3.57 -3.88 -26.26
CA THR A 450 -5.03 -3.82 -26.14
C THR A 450 -5.40 -4.23 -24.71
N ALA A 451 -5.96 -3.29 -23.96
CA ALA A 451 -6.44 -3.56 -22.61
C ALA A 451 -7.64 -4.53 -22.63
N SER A 452 -7.79 -5.33 -21.57
CA SER A 452 -8.96 -6.19 -21.36
C SER A 452 -10.25 -5.35 -21.32
N PRO A 453 -11.39 -5.83 -21.83
CA PRO A 453 -12.68 -5.14 -21.72
C PRO A 453 -13.11 -4.85 -20.27
N ALA A 454 -12.57 -5.58 -19.30
CA ALA A 454 -12.80 -5.34 -17.88
C ALA A 454 -12.01 -4.14 -17.33
N LEU A 455 -10.95 -3.72 -18.00
CA LEU A 455 -10.08 -2.59 -17.65
C LEU A 455 -10.37 -1.36 -18.53
N ASP A 456 -10.60 -1.58 -19.83
CA ASP A 456 -10.96 -0.56 -20.82
C ASP A 456 -12.21 -1.01 -21.58
N PRO A 457 -13.42 -0.86 -21.00
CA PRO A 457 -14.64 -1.24 -21.67
C PRO A 457 -14.83 -0.41 -22.95
N PRO A 458 -15.07 -1.03 -24.12
CA PRO A 458 -15.27 -0.28 -25.34
C PRO A 458 -16.59 0.50 -25.26
N ASP A 459 -16.69 1.61 -26.01
CA ASP A 459 -17.82 2.54 -25.91
C ASP A 459 -19.18 1.90 -26.30
N ASP A 460 -19.15 0.78 -27.01
CA ASP A 460 -20.33 0.00 -27.41
C ASP A 460 -20.74 -1.08 -26.40
N LEU A 461 -19.92 -1.35 -25.37
CA LEU A 461 -20.26 -2.27 -24.31
C LEU A 461 -21.28 -1.64 -23.36
N VAL A 462 -22.53 -2.11 -23.43
CA VAL A 462 -23.59 -1.67 -22.51
C VAL A 462 -23.46 -2.42 -21.18
N PRO A 463 -23.11 -1.76 -20.06
CA PRO A 463 -23.01 -2.41 -18.76
C PRO A 463 -24.39 -2.90 -18.30
N ILE A 464 -24.43 -4.03 -17.60
CA ILE A 464 -25.67 -4.57 -17.04
C ILE A 464 -25.77 -4.10 -15.58
N PRO A 465 -26.73 -3.23 -15.21
CA PRO A 465 -26.94 -2.87 -13.81
C PRO A 465 -27.57 -4.04 -13.05
N VAL A 466 -27.10 -4.32 -11.84
CA VAL A 466 -27.75 -5.29 -10.95
C VAL A 466 -29.19 -4.83 -10.66
N PRO A 467 -30.22 -5.68 -10.87
CA PRO A 467 -31.61 -5.32 -10.59
C PRO A 467 -31.82 -4.90 -9.12
N THR A 468 -32.61 -3.85 -8.88
CA THR A 468 -32.81 -3.23 -7.56
C THR A 468 -33.35 -4.19 -6.48
N GLY A 469 -34.03 -5.27 -6.88
CA GLY A 469 -34.51 -6.34 -5.97
C GLY A 469 -33.47 -7.41 -5.62
N LEU A 470 -32.34 -7.43 -6.33
CA LEU A 470 -31.17 -8.28 -6.08
C LEU A 470 -30.00 -7.46 -5.51
N ALA A 471 -30.07 -6.14 -5.62
CA ALA A 471 -29.13 -5.18 -5.04
C ALA A 471 -29.45 -4.92 -3.56
N HIS A 472 -28.77 -5.63 -2.66
CA HIS A 472 -28.59 -5.16 -1.28
C HIS A 472 -27.11 -4.89 -1.09
N PRO A 473 -26.60 -3.65 -1.05
CA PRO A 473 -25.17 -3.39 -1.15
C PRO A 473 -24.40 -4.10 -0.01
N ALA A 474 -23.79 -5.25 -0.30
CA ALA A 474 -22.48 -5.50 0.24
C ALA A 474 -21.62 -4.52 -0.54
N SER A 475 -21.13 -3.47 0.12
CA SER A 475 -20.15 -2.59 -0.50
C SER A 475 -19.06 -3.45 -1.13
N PRO A 476 -18.56 -3.13 -2.34
CA PRO A 476 -17.49 -3.89 -2.99
C PRO A 476 -16.17 -3.91 -2.17
N HIS A 477 -16.11 -3.21 -1.04
CA HIS A 477 -15.04 -3.25 -0.04
C HIS A 477 -15.30 -4.18 1.14
N GLN A 478 -16.41 -4.91 1.17
CA GLN A 478 -16.80 -5.72 2.31
C GLN A 478 -16.69 -7.20 1.96
N PRO A 479 -15.58 -7.89 2.29
CA PRO A 479 -15.66 -9.33 2.47
C PRO A 479 -16.80 -9.61 3.44
N ALA A 480 -17.66 -10.55 3.07
CA ALA A 480 -18.82 -10.92 3.87
C ALA A 480 -18.36 -11.30 5.29
N GLY A 481 -18.71 -10.49 6.29
CA GLY A 481 -18.63 -10.88 7.70
C GLY A 481 -17.64 -10.17 8.63
N GLN A 482 -17.05 -9.02 8.27
CA GLN A 482 -16.19 -8.28 9.23
C GLN A 482 -16.90 -7.04 9.81
N ASN A 483 -17.00 -7.00 11.14
CA ASN A 483 -17.27 -5.78 11.91
C ASN A 483 -16.09 -4.82 11.71
N THR A 484 -16.07 -4.09 10.60
CA THR A 484 -15.05 -3.09 10.35
C THR A 484 -15.12 -2.05 11.48
N PRO A 485 -14.03 -1.80 12.23
CA PRO A 485 -14.06 -0.84 13.31
C PRO A 485 -14.43 0.55 12.76
N PRO A 486 -15.23 1.34 13.50
CA PRO A 486 -15.59 2.69 13.06
C PRO A 486 -14.34 3.57 12.99
N ALA A 487 -14.34 4.55 12.08
CA ALA A 487 -13.23 5.47 11.97
C ALA A 487 -13.00 6.21 13.30
N THR A 488 -11.75 6.36 13.73
CA THR A 488 -11.42 7.06 14.98
C THR A 488 -10.77 8.40 14.68
N LEU A 489 -10.95 9.39 15.56
CA LEU A 489 -10.38 10.73 15.42
C LEU A 489 -9.67 11.12 16.73
N HIS A 490 -8.45 11.62 16.62
CA HIS A 490 -7.72 12.23 17.72
C HIS A 490 -6.91 13.44 17.24
N GLN A 491 -6.59 14.37 18.16
CA GLN A 491 -5.79 15.55 17.87
C GLN A 491 -4.47 15.47 18.63
N THR A 492 -3.35 15.71 17.95
CA THR A 492 -2.02 15.87 18.58
C THR A 492 -1.41 17.19 18.13
N GLY A 493 -1.26 18.13 19.07
CA GLY A 493 -0.83 19.50 18.74
C GLY A 493 -1.75 20.16 17.72
N ASP A 494 -1.17 20.61 16.61
CA ASP A 494 -1.88 21.26 15.49
C ASP A 494 -2.26 20.30 14.36
N THR A 495 -2.22 18.98 14.60
CA THR A 495 -2.58 17.95 13.61
C THR A 495 -3.77 17.12 14.08
N ILE A 496 -4.72 16.90 13.17
CA ILE A 496 -5.83 15.96 13.33
C ILE A 496 -5.41 14.64 12.70
N HIS A 497 -5.62 13.54 13.40
CA HIS A 497 -5.35 12.19 12.95
C HIS A 497 -6.65 11.40 12.92
N ILE A 498 -6.91 10.74 11.80
CA ILE A 498 -8.08 9.89 11.60
C ILE A 498 -7.63 8.53 11.12
N HIS A 499 -8.02 7.47 11.82
CA HIS A 499 -7.84 6.11 11.32
C HIS A 499 -9.16 5.65 10.74
N ASP A 500 -9.22 5.52 9.42
CA ASP A 500 -10.39 5.09 8.66
C ASP A 500 -10.08 3.75 7.97
N PRO A 501 -10.98 2.76 8.04
CA PRO A 501 -10.73 1.45 7.44
C PRO A 501 -10.72 1.45 5.90
N ILE A 502 -11.30 2.46 5.25
CA ILE A 502 -11.37 2.56 3.78
C ILE A 502 -10.18 3.37 3.25
N HIS A 503 -9.82 4.44 3.94
CA HIS A 503 -8.80 5.40 3.52
C HIS A 503 -7.46 5.25 4.25
N GLY A 504 -7.38 4.40 5.27
CA GLY A 504 -6.19 4.24 6.10
C GLY A 504 -6.02 5.38 7.10
N HIS A 505 -4.76 5.69 7.44
CA HIS A 505 -4.43 6.81 8.32
C HIS A 505 -4.42 8.13 7.54
N LEU A 506 -5.31 9.03 7.91
CA LEU A 506 -5.39 10.40 7.39
C LEU A 506 -4.87 11.39 8.43
N THR A 507 -4.10 12.37 7.99
CA THR A 507 -3.71 13.52 8.82
C THR A 507 -3.97 14.85 8.15
N ALA A 508 -4.45 15.83 8.91
CA ALA A 508 -4.74 17.16 8.38
C ALA A 508 -4.29 18.26 9.35
N PRO A 509 -3.82 19.42 8.85
CA PRO A 509 -3.66 20.62 9.67
C PRO A 509 -4.97 20.96 10.39
N ALA A 510 -4.91 21.20 11.70
CA ALA A 510 -6.09 21.39 12.52
C ALA A 510 -6.90 22.64 12.11
N ASP A 511 -6.26 23.67 11.59
CA ASP A 511 -6.91 24.87 11.05
C ASP A 511 -7.69 24.57 9.76
N LEU A 512 -7.10 23.86 8.80
CA LEU A 512 -7.76 23.43 7.57
C LEU A 512 -8.90 22.45 7.85
N PHE A 513 -8.68 21.50 8.75
CA PHE A 513 -9.72 20.57 9.19
C PHE A 513 -10.89 21.31 9.84
N ARG A 514 -10.62 22.27 10.73
CA ARG A 514 -11.67 23.10 11.35
C ARG A 514 -12.40 23.98 10.33
N ALA A 515 -11.71 24.46 9.30
CA ALA A 515 -12.35 25.18 8.20
C ALA A 515 -13.28 24.24 7.40
N ALA A 516 -12.82 23.03 7.10
CA ALA A 516 -13.56 22.02 6.35
C ALA A 516 -14.80 21.52 7.10
N ILE A 517 -14.66 21.11 8.37
CA ILE A 517 -15.77 20.53 9.16
C ILE A 517 -16.91 21.53 9.43
N ARG A 518 -16.66 22.84 9.25
CA ARG A 518 -17.67 23.90 9.35
C ARG A 518 -18.47 24.10 8.07
N LEU A 519 -18.06 23.48 6.96
CA LEU A 519 -18.81 23.52 5.72
C LEU A 519 -20.01 22.56 5.79
N PRO A 520 -21.14 22.89 5.16
CA PRO A 520 -22.22 21.92 4.93
C PRO A 520 -21.70 20.69 4.18
N GLU A 521 -22.25 19.53 4.48
CA GLU A 521 -21.91 18.25 3.85
C GLU A 521 -21.94 18.34 2.31
N THR A 522 -22.96 18.98 1.74
CA THR A 522 -23.09 19.20 0.30
C THR A 522 -21.93 20.00 -0.30
N GLN A 523 -21.36 20.95 0.44
CA GLN A 523 -20.19 21.71 0.01
C GLN A 523 -18.91 20.88 0.11
N LEU A 524 -18.75 20.07 1.17
CA LEU A 524 -17.63 19.13 1.27
C LEU A 524 -17.65 18.10 0.14
N HIS A 525 -18.83 17.54 -0.15
CA HIS A 525 -19.01 16.62 -1.27
C HIS A 525 -18.69 17.31 -2.60
N ALA A 526 -19.13 18.56 -2.81
CA ALA A 526 -18.79 19.32 -3.99
C ALA A 526 -17.28 19.62 -4.12
N LEU A 527 -16.57 19.84 -3.01
CA LEU A 527 -15.11 19.99 -3.01
C LEU A 527 -14.42 18.69 -3.40
N LEU A 528 -14.82 17.56 -2.81
CA LEU A 528 -14.21 16.27 -3.12
C LEU A 528 -14.58 15.76 -4.52
N ALA A 529 -15.79 16.02 -5.01
CA ALA A 529 -16.22 15.68 -6.35
C ALA A 529 -15.36 16.32 -7.45
N ARG A 530 -14.66 17.43 -7.14
CA ARG A 530 -13.68 18.03 -8.06
C ARG A 530 -12.39 17.22 -8.20
N ARG A 531 -12.17 16.22 -7.34
CA ARG A 531 -11.01 15.33 -7.32
C ARG A 531 -11.49 13.92 -7.68
N PRO A 532 -11.80 13.67 -8.96
CA PRO A 532 -12.45 12.42 -9.40
C PRO A 532 -11.56 11.18 -9.19
N TRP A 533 -10.31 11.34 -8.75
CA TRP A 533 -9.45 10.24 -8.33
C TRP A 533 -9.65 9.80 -6.87
N LEU A 534 -10.28 10.61 -6.01
CA LEU A 534 -10.68 10.17 -4.68
C LEU A 534 -11.96 9.33 -4.75
N PRO A 535 -12.14 8.32 -3.88
CA PRO A 535 -13.43 7.64 -3.76
C PRO A 535 -14.53 8.65 -3.42
N ALA A 536 -15.70 8.50 -4.04
CA ALA A 536 -16.87 9.29 -3.67
C ALA A 536 -17.24 8.97 -2.21
N PRO A 537 -17.66 9.98 -1.41
CA PRO A 537 -18.12 9.75 -0.05
C PRO A 537 -19.27 8.75 -0.03
N THR A 538 -19.17 7.72 0.81
CA THR A 538 -20.27 6.77 1.01
C THR A 538 -21.32 7.37 1.94
N THR A 539 -22.57 6.90 1.85
CA THR A 539 -23.67 7.41 2.69
C THR A 539 -23.41 7.22 4.19
N ASP A 540 -22.64 6.19 4.55
CA ASP A 540 -22.27 5.86 5.93
C ASP A 540 -20.93 6.48 6.36
N GLN A 541 -20.25 7.23 5.47
CA GLN A 541 -18.96 7.83 5.77
C GLN A 541 -19.10 8.96 6.80
N PRO A 542 -18.37 8.91 7.92
CA PRO A 542 -18.44 9.97 8.91
C PRO A 542 -17.95 11.31 8.34
N LEU A 543 -18.68 12.39 8.63
CA LEU A 543 -18.40 13.74 8.10
C LEU A 543 -16.96 14.21 8.37
N TYR A 544 -16.35 13.80 9.47
CA TYR A 544 -14.96 14.14 9.79
C TYR A 544 -13.95 13.48 8.86
N VAL A 545 -14.22 12.30 8.31
CA VAL A 545 -13.38 11.67 7.28
C VAL A 545 -13.43 12.52 6.00
N THR A 546 -14.63 12.89 5.57
CA THR A 546 -14.86 13.78 4.42
C THR A 546 -14.18 15.13 4.59
N ALA A 547 -14.25 15.72 5.79
CA ALA A 547 -13.59 16.99 6.10
C ALA A 547 -12.06 16.88 6.06
N ALA A 548 -11.48 15.78 6.53
CA ALA A 548 -10.03 15.57 6.48
C ALA A 548 -9.51 15.36 5.06
N LEU A 549 -10.22 14.56 4.25
CA LEU A 549 -9.91 14.44 2.82
C LEU A 549 -9.98 15.79 2.10
N ALA A 550 -10.98 16.63 2.43
CA ALA A 550 -11.09 17.97 1.87
C ALA A 550 -9.95 18.89 2.34
N ALA A 551 -9.56 18.80 3.61
CA ALA A 551 -8.42 19.54 4.16
C ALA A 551 -7.09 19.19 3.46
N GLN A 552 -6.90 17.92 3.10
CA GLN A 552 -5.70 17.44 2.40
C GLN A 552 -5.71 17.81 0.91
N HIS A 553 -6.80 17.50 0.21
CA HIS A 553 -6.83 17.55 -1.26
C HIS A 553 -7.45 18.83 -1.83
N ALA A 554 -8.04 19.67 -0.98
CA ALA A 554 -8.67 20.93 -1.35
C ALA A 554 -8.26 22.10 -0.45
N ALA A 555 -7.06 22.05 0.16
CA ALA A 555 -6.53 23.09 1.05
C ALA A 555 -6.65 24.51 0.46
N THR A 556 -6.32 24.67 -0.83
CA THR A 556 -6.43 25.96 -1.54
C THR A 556 -7.87 26.44 -1.68
N ASP A 557 -8.84 25.53 -1.88
CA ASP A 557 -10.26 25.89 -1.99
C ASP A 557 -10.84 26.29 -0.63
N LEU A 558 -10.32 25.71 0.47
CA LEU A 558 -10.73 26.04 1.84
C LEU A 558 -10.19 27.39 2.31
N THR A 559 -8.99 27.77 1.83
CA THR A 559 -8.30 29.01 2.21
C THR A 559 -8.49 30.15 1.22
N GLY A 560 -8.96 29.86 0.02
CA GLY A 560 -9.22 30.85 -1.02
C GLY A 560 -10.32 31.84 -0.64
N PRO A 561 -10.27 33.10 -1.15
CA PRO A 561 -11.35 34.05 -0.97
C PRO A 561 -12.62 33.44 -1.58
N ARG A 562 -13.66 33.23 -0.75
CA ARG A 562 -14.97 32.77 -1.21
C ARG A 562 -15.50 33.79 -2.22
N VAL A 563 -15.28 33.52 -3.50
CA VAL A 563 -15.94 34.26 -4.57
C VAL A 563 -17.41 33.98 -4.38
N HIS A 564 -18.17 35.02 -4.02
CA HIS A 564 -19.61 34.96 -3.86
C HIS A 564 -20.22 34.26 -5.08
N GLN A 565 -20.73 33.06 -4.86
CA GLN A 565 -21.58 32.38 -5.81
C GLN A 565 -22.78 33.31 -6.07
N PRO A 566 -23.04 33.75 -7.31
CA PRO A 566 -24.21 34.57 -7.58
C PRO A 566 -25.44 33.72 -7.25
N ALA A 567 -26.21 34.18 -6.28
CA ALA A 567 -27.50 33.60 -5.94
C ALA A 567 -28.37 33.61 -7.20
N THR A 568 -28.54 32.46 -7.83
CA THR A 568 -29.54 32.25 -8.87
C THR A 568 -30.85 31.92 -8.18
N SER A 569 -31.55 32.95 -7.71
CA SER A 569 -32.99 32.91 -7.51
C SER A 569 -33.64 33.88 -8.51
N PRO A 570 -34.60 33.43 -9.33
CA PRO A 570 -35.37 34.33 -10.17
C PRO A 570 -36.46 34.94 -9.31
N ASP A 571 -36.21 36.12 -8.74
CA ASP A 571 -37.26 36.85 -8.01
C ASP A 571 -38.09 37.68 -8.99
N LEU A 572 -39.32 37.22 -9.20
CA LEU A 572 -40.35 37.95 -9.92
C LEU A 572 -40.75 39.16 -9.09
N ALA A 573 -40.67 40.32 -9.74
CA ALA A 573 -41.03 41.63 -9.23
C ALA A 573 -42.34 41.66 -8.41
N ASN A 574 -42.30 42.32 -7.25
CA ASN A 574 -43.48 42.99 -6.71
C ASN A 574 -43.10 44.23 -5.89
N PRO A 575 -43.39 45.46 -6.37
CA PRO A 575 -43.17 46.69 -5.60
C PRO A 575 -44.50 47.19 -5.03
N ALA A 576 -44.79 46.92 -3.77
CA ALA A 576 -45.73 47.73 -2.98
C ALA A 576 -45.72 47.30 -1.50
N SER A 577 -45.01 48.05 -0.67
CA SER A 577 -45.53 48.60 0.60
C SER A 577 -44.39 49.29 1.35
N ALA A 578 -44.43 50.62 1.28
CA ALA A 578 -43.65 51.48 2.13
C ALA A 578 -44.39 51.69 3.47
N LEU A 579 -43.59 51.89 4.52
CA LEU A 579 -43.86 52.58 5.78
C LEU A 579 -44.63 51.82 6.89
N THR A 580 -43.88 51.40 7.91
CA THR A 580 -43.91 52.03 9.25
C THR A 580 -42.69 51.63 10.08
N ASN A 581 -42.07 52.63 10.71
CA ASN A 581 -41.04 52.51 11.74
C ASN A 581 -41.66 51.94 13.05
N ASP A 582 -40.93 51.08 13.78
CA ASP A 582 -40.45 51.40 15.14
C ASP A 582 -39.49 50.33 15.71
N THR A 583 -38.84 50.71 16.81
CA THR A 583 -37.54 50.30 17.41
C THR A 583 -37.52 48.91 18.11
N PRO A 584 -36.36 48.43 18.67
CA PRO A 584 -35.97 47.02 18.65
C PRO A 584 -36.36 46.25 19.91
N ALA A 585 -36.63 44.94 19.74
CA ALA A 585 -36.70 43.98 20.84
C ALA A 585 -35.60 42.93 20.68
N THR A 586 -34.65 42.98 21.62
CA THR A 586 -33.71 41.91 21.93
C THR A 586 -34.46 40.63 22.29
N SER A 587 -34.32 39.60 21.47
CA SER A 587 -34.70 38.22 21.83
C SER A 587 -33.50 37.32 21.57
N HIS A 588 -32.85 36.90 22.66
CA HIS A 588 -31.91 35.79 22.67
C HIS A 588 -32.65 34.53 22.18
N ALA A 589 -32.41 34.13 20.93
CA ALA A 589 -32.75 32.80 20.44
C ALA A 589 -31.55 31.87 20.72
N ALA A 590 -31.82 30.82 21.49
CA ALA A 590 -30.88 29.74 21.78
C ALA A 590 -30.41 29.07 20.46
N PRO A 591 -29.18 28.51 20.43
CA PRO A 591 -28.73 27.72 19.29
C PRO A 591 -29.61 26.47 19.12
N PRO A 592 -29.86 26.00 17.89
CA PRO A 592 -30.61 24.77 17.66
C PRO A 592 -29.83 23.56 18.20
N ASP A 593 -30.54 22.68 18.89
CA ASP A 593 -30.05 21.38 19.34
C ASP A 593 -29.59 20.53 18.14
N LEU A 594 -28.37 20.00 18.23
CA LEU A 594 -27.81 19.01 17.29
C LEU A 594 -28.55 17.66 17.47
N PRO A 595 -29.06 17.02 16.40
CA PRO A 595 -29.58 15.65 16.51
C PRO A 595 -28.42 14.65 16.39
N GLY A 596 -28.07 13.99 17.50
CA GLY A 596 -27.16 12.84 17.54
C GLY A 596 -26.37 12.74 18.85
N PRO A 597 -25.99 11.53 19.32
CA PRO A 597 -25.14 11.40 20.51
C PRO A 597 -23.78 12.05 20.22
N ALA A 598 -23.38 13.02 21.05
CA ALA A 598 -22.04 13.56 21.02
C ALA A 598 -21.01 12.44 21.22
N PRO A 599 -19.89 12.41 20.47
CA PRO A 599 -18.88 11.39 20.63
C PRO A 599 -18.26 11.46 22.04
N ALA A 600 -17.82 10.30 22.54
CA ALA A 600 -17.01 10.22 23.75
C ALA A 600 -15.68 10.95 23.50
N TRP A 601 -15.58 12.17 24.02
CA TRP A 601 -14.36 12.95 24.03
C TRP A 601 -13.41 12.36 25.08
N ASP A 602 -12.37 11.67 24.64
CA ASP A 602 -11.26 11.28 25.51
C ASP A 602 -10.18 12.39 25.41
N PRO A 603 -9.97 13.18 26.47
CA PRO A 603 -8.94 14.21 26.46
C PRO A 603 -7.50 13.66 26.47
N GLY A 604 -7.30 12.34 26.56
CA GLY A 604 -5.97 11.74 26.71
C GLY A 604 -5.27 12.14 28.02
N PRO A 605 -4.11 11.53 28.33
CA PRO A 605 -3.32 11.83 29.53
C PRO A 605 -2.62 13.20 29.50
#